data_AF-A0A9D4EB39-F1
#
_entry.id   AF-A0A9D4EB39-F1
#
_cell.length_a   1.000
_cell.length_b   1.000
_cell.length_c   1.000
_cell.angle_alpha   90.00
_cell.angle_beta   90.00
_cell.angle_gamma   90.00
#
_symmetry.space_group_name_H-M   'P 1'
#
loop_
_entity.id
_entity.type
_entity.pdbx_description
1 polymer ?
#
loop_
_entity_poly.entity_id
_entity_poly.type
_entity_poly.pdbx_seq_one_letter_code
_entity_poly.pdbx_strand_id
1 'polypeptide(L)' 'MQLDGEGRKKLATLATNRDGLSDPKSVFYIRSTASIIMGQYASGKILVFKVQ' A
#
# COMPACT_ATOMS: atom_id res chain seq x y z
N MET A 1 2.48 -3.75 14.09
CA MET A 1 1.42 -4.57 13.48
C MET A 1 1.85 -4.80 12.04
N GLN A 2 2.25 -6.03 11.71
CA GLN A 2 2.62 -6.39 10.35
C GLN A 2 1.35 -6.85 9.66
N LEU A 3 0.99 -6.23 8.53
CA LEU A 3 -0.14 -6.71 7.71
C LEU A 3 0.16 -8.15 7.30
N ASP A 4 -0.76 -9.06 7.58
CA ASP A 4 -0.70 -10.44 7.11
C ASP A 4 -0.77 -10.50 5.57
N GLY A 5 -0.57 -11.69 5.00
CA GLY A 5 -0.56 -11.88 3.55
C GLY A 5 -1.89 -11.50 2.87
N GLU A 6 -3.02 -11.57 3.58
CA GLU A 6 -4.34 -11.26 3.04
C GLU A 6 -4.62 -9.75 3.06
N GLY A 7 -4.27 -9.07 4.15
CA GLY A 7 -4.34 -7.62 4.29
C GLY A 7 -3.45 -6.92 3.25
N ARG A 8 -2.25 -7.44 3.00
CA ARG A 8 -1.36 -6.96 1.93
C ARG A 8 -2.01 -7.08 0.54
N LYS A 9 -2.67 -8.21 0.25
CA LYS A 9 -3.37 -8.42 -1.03
C LYS A 9 -4.55 -7.46 -1.20
N LYS A 10 -5.40 -7.30 -0.18
CA LYS A 10 -6.56 -6.39 -0.24
C LYS A 10 -6.13 -4.94 -0.51
N LEU A 11 -5.07 -4.49 0.16
CA LEU A 11 -4.53 -3.13 -0.06
C LEU A 11 -3.94 -2.97 -1.46
N ALA A 12 -3.20 -3.96 -1.95
CA ALA A 12 -2.68 -3.94 -3.32
C ALA A 12 -3.81 -3.84 -4.34
N THR A 13 -4.88 -4.62 -4.17
CA THR A 13 -6.07 -4.55 -5.02
C THR A 13 -6.75 -3.19 -4.97
N LEU A 14 -6.89 -2.58 -3.78
CA LEU A 14 -7.44 -1.24 -3.64
C LEU A 14 -6.57 -0.19 -4.35
N ALA A 15 -5.25 -0.23 -4.16
CA ALA A 15 -4.33 0.69 -4.81
C ALA A 15 -4.33 0.55 -6.34
N THR A 16 -4.47 -0.68 -6.85
CA THR A 16 -4.58 -0.91 -8.30
C THR A 16 -5.91 -0.41 -8.85
N ASN A 17 -7.03 -0.77 -8.23
CA ASN A 17 -8.36 -0.49 -8.77
C ASN A 17 -8.79 0.98 -8.59
N ARG A 18 -8.41 1.60 -7.48
CA ARG A 18 -8.84 2.97 -7.14
C ARG A 18 -7.85 4.03 -7.65
N ASP A 19 -6.56 3.75 -7.47
CA ASP A 19 -5.52 4.78 -7.58
C ASP A 19 -4.55 4.51 -8.75
N GLY A 20 -4.81 3.44 -9.52
CA GLY A 20 -4.09 3.13 -10.76
C GLY A 20 -2.65 2.66 -10.56
N LEU A 21 -2.33 2.05 -9.41
CA LEU A 21 -1.03 1.39 -9.23
C LEU A 21 -1.02 0.05 -9.97
N SER A 22 -0.25 -0.05 -11.05
CA SER A 22 0.05 -1.35 -11.65
C SER A 22 1.23 -2.02 -10.94
N ASP A 23 0.97 -3.14 -10.27
CA ASP A 23 2.00 -3.98 -9.63
C ASP A 23 2.76 -3.30 -8.45
N PRO A 24 2.06 -2.99 -7.34
CA PRO A 24 2.72 -2.52 -6.12
C PRO A 24 3.66 -3.60 -5.54
N LYS A 25 4.97 -3.32 -5.52
CA LYS A 25 6.00 -4.26 -5.05
C LYS A 25 6.36 -4.12 -3.57
N SER A 26 6.02 -3.00 -2.95
CA SER A 26 6.42 -2.71 -1.57
C SER A 26 5.26 -2.12 -0.77
N VAL A 27 5.12 -2.60 0.46
CA VAL A 27 4.12 -2.14 1.43
C VAL A 27 4.82 -1.97 2.78
N PHE A 28 4.76 -0.76 3.32
CA PHE A 28 5.32 -0.41 4.62
C PHE A 28 4.23 0.14 5.54
N TYR A 29 4.28 -0.20 6.81
CA TYR A 29 3.38 0.36 7.82
C TYR A 29 4.16 1.24 8.79
N ILE A 30 3.79 2.52 8.87
CA ILE A 30 4.31 3.49 9.81
C ILE A 30 3.37 3.52 11.02
N ARG A 31 3.83 2.95 12.14
CA ARG A 31 3.03 2.83 13.36
C ARG A 31 2.76 4.19 14.03
N SER A 32 3.71 5.11 14.03
CA SER A 32 3.58 6.42 14.69
C SER A 32 2.45 7.27 14.11
N THR A 33 2.20 7.14 12.80
CA THR A 33 1.17 7.91 12.08
C THR A 33 0.02 7.04 11.61
N ALA A 34 -0.03 5.77 12.04
CA ALA A 34 -0.97 4.75 11.57
C ALA A 34 -1.15 4.77 10.03
N SER A 35 -0.04 4.83 9.29
CA SER A 35 -0.07 5.01 7.82
C SER A 35 0.49 3.79 7.10
N ILE A 36 -0.07 3.45 5.94
CA ILE A 36 0.45 2.42 5.04
C ILE A 36 1.00 3.11 3.80
N ILE A 37 2.27 2.89 3.50
CA ILE A 37 2.93 3.37 2.30
C ILE A 37 2.99 2.23 1.30
N MET A 38 2.56 2.50 0.07
CA MET A 38 2.65 1.56 -1.04
C MET A 38 3.38 2.18 -2.21
N GLY A 39 4.42 1.50 -2.69
CA GLY A 39 5.24 1.97 -3.80
C GLY A 39 5.07 1.15 -5.06
N GLN A 40 4.96 1.85 -6.20
CA GLN A 40 5.09 1.28 -7.54
C GLN A 40 6.44 1.67 -8.12
N TYR A 41 7.37 0.72 -8.18
CA TYR A 41 8.72 0.98 -8.70
C TYR A 41 8.71 1.35 -10.19
N ALA A 42 7.86 0.70 -10.99
CA ALA A 42 7.82 0.90 -12.44
C ALA A 42 7.42 2.32 -12.86
N SER A 43 6.60 3.01 -12.05
CA SER A 43 6.09 4.36 -12.36
C SER A 43 6.64 5.45 -11.45
N GLY A 44 7.37 5.07 -10.39
CA GLY A 44 7.79 5.99 -9.33
C GLY A 44 6.65 6.52 -8.45
N LYS A 45 5.43 5.98 -8.58
CA LYS A 45 4.28 6.43 -7.76
C LYS A 45 4.34 5.85 -6.35
N ILE A 46 3.96 6.69 -5.38
CA ILE A 46 3.82 6.32 -3.97
C ILE A 46 2.42 6.71 -3.51
N LEU A 47 1.72 5.78 -2.86
CA LEU A 47 0.48 6.07 -2.16
C LEU A 47 0.67 5.94 -0.66
N VAL A 48 -0.07 6.77 0.07
CA VAL A 48 -0.11 6.76 1.52
C VAL A 48 -1.57 6.63 1.95
N PHE A 49 -1.91 5.50 2.56
CA PHE A 49 -3.22 5.25 3.15
C PHE A 49 -3.15 5.53 4.65
N LYS A 50 -4.06 6.34 5.19
CA LYS A 50 -4.24 6.43 6.64
C LYS A 50 -5.16 5.32 7.11
N VAL A 51 -4.72 4.58 8.12
CA VAL A 51 -5.54 3.58 8.82
C VAL A 51 -6.28 4.33 9.93
N GLN A 52 -7.61 4.37 9.82
CA GLN A 52 -8.50 4.86 10.89
C GLN A 52 -8.78 3.75 11.89
#